data_AF-A0A7K2QMY8-F1
#
_entry.id   AF-A0A7K2QMY8-F1
#
_cell.length_a   1.000
_cell.length_b   1.000
_cell.length_c   1.000
_cell.angle_alpha   90.00
_cell.angle_beta   90.00
_cell.angle_gamma   90.00
#
_symmetry.space_group_name_H-M   'P 1'
#
loop_
_entity.id
_entity.type
_entity.pdbx_description
1 polymer ?
#
loop_
_entity_poly.entity_id
_entity_poly.type
_entity_poly.pdbx_seq_one_letter_code
_entity_poly.pdbx_strand_id
1 'polypeptide(L)'
;MNPHIRRHLAAAPLAAALIAVLAAAAPAAAHPLGNFTVNYATSLTLRPDAIDAEIVVDRAEIATAQERPLIDHDHDGSLTAAEQDLYAGRGCTALAGQLTADAGKVSLRWKGAESRLTFHTGEAGLRTSRLTCRLTAQAHLTSPSSIRVATHYDAQRIGWHEITARGEGLTLTHSTVPAASTTDQLRHYPQDPLAAPLDQRTAELHTTPGQGPAARIVPPGLPGAGPVTAMLNRVSAVFDKLVGSRELTVPV
;
A
#
# COMPACT_ATOMS: atom_id res chain seq x y z
N MET A 1 -51.77 -11.95 42.57
CA MET A 1 -51.38 -11.28 41.30
C MET A 1 -49.91 -10.89 41.42
N ASN A 2 -49.01 -11.61 40.75
CA ASN A 2 -47.59 -11.71 41.12
C ASN A 2 -46.75 -10.52 40.59
N PRO A 3 -46.03 -9.75 41.45
CA PRO A 3 -45.31 -8.54 41.05
C PRO A 3 -44.04 -8.77 40.21
N HIS A 4 -43.60 -10.02 40.05
CA HIS A 4 -42.43 -10.39 39.24
C HIS A 4 -42.67 -10.30 37.72
N ILE A 5 -43.91 -10.41 37.25
CA ILE A 5 -44.22 -10.41 35.80
C ILE A 5 -44.07 -9.01 35.18
N ARG A 6 -44.18 -7.94 35.97
CA ARG A 6 -44.08 -6.55 35.47
C ARG A 6 -42.65 -6.05 35.21
N ARG A 7 -41.62 -6.70 35.79
CA ARG A 7 -40.21 -6.30 35.59
C ARG A 7 -39.61 -6.80 34.28
N HIS A 8 -40.15 -7.88 33.71
CA HIS A 8 -39.66 -8.43 32.43
C HIS A 8 -40.19 -7.68 31.20
N LEU A 9 -41.31 -6.97 31.33
CA LEU A 9 -41.96 -6.26 30.22
C LEU A 9 -41.27 -4.93 29.85
N ALA A 10 -40.48 -4.34 30.75
CA ALA A 10 -39.72 -3.12 30.48
C ALA A 10 -38.29 -3.37 29.95
N ALA A 11 -37.75 -4.59 30.12
CA ALA A 11 -36.40 -4.95 29.66
C ALA A 11 -36.36 -5.34 28.17
N ALA A 12 -37.45 -5.93 27.66
CA ALA A 12 -37.57 -6.34 26.26
C ALA A 12 -37.46 -5.19 25.24
N PRO A 13 -38.15 -4.04 25.40
CA PRO A 13 -38.03 -2.93 24.45
C PRO A 13 -36.65 -2.26 24.49
N LEU A 14 -36.01 -2.22 25.67
CA LEU A 14 -34.66 -1.66 25.81
C LEU A 14 -33.60 -2.56 25.15
N ALA A 15 -33.72 -3.88 25.32
CA ALA A 15 -32.85 -4.83 24.65
C ALA A 15 -33.06 -4.82 23.12
N ALA A 16 -34.31 -4.73 22.66
CA ALA A 16 -34.63 -4.62 21.23
C ALA A 16 -34.12 -3.31 20.62
N ALA A 17 -34.24 -2.18 21.33
CA ALA A 17 -33.68 -0.91 20.91
C ALA A 17 -32.15 -0.93 20.87
N LEU A 18 -31.50 -1.58 21.84
CA LEU A 18 -30.04 -1.73 21.86
C LEU A 18 -29.54 -2.62 20.70
N ILE A 19 -30.25 -3.73 20.42
CA ILE A 19 -29.94 -4.61 19.27
C ILE A 19 -30.15 -3.88 17.94
N ALA A 20 -31.20 -3.06 17.82
CA ALA A 20 -31.44 -2.27 16.62
C ALA A 20 -30.35 -1.19 16.41
N VAL A 21 -29.85 -0.57 17.47
CA VAL A 21 -28.72 0.38 17.41
C VAL A 21 -27.41 -0.32 17.03
N LEU A 22 -27.14 -1.49 17.61
CA LEU A 22 -25.95 -2.30 17.27
C LEU A 22 -25.99 -2.86 15.85
N ALA A 23 -27.18 -3.21 15.34
CA ALA A 23 -27.36 -3.70 13.97
C ALA A 23 -27.34 -2.57 12.92
N ALA A 24 -27.62 -1.32 13.33
CA ALA A 24 -27.54 -0.13 12.49
C ALA A 24 -26.15 0.52 12.51
N ALA A 25 -25.23 0.08 13.38
CA ALA A 25 -23.84 0.48 13.32
C ALA A 25 -23.21 -0.12 12.06
N ALA A 26 -23.09 0.70 11.01
CA ALA A 26 -22.26 0.34 9.87
C ALA A 26 -20.86 -0.02 10.38
N PRO A 27 -20.22 -1.08 9.88
CA PRO A 27 -18.83 -1.33 10.20
C PRO A 27 -18.04 -0.08 9.77
N ALA A 28 -17.53 0.66 10.75
CA ALA A 28 -16.55 1.71 10.49
C ALA A 28 -15.32 0.98 9.96
N ALA A 29 -15.11 1.02 8.65
CA ALA A 29 -13.97 0.38 8.04
C ALA A 29 -12.75 1.23 8.40
N ALA A 30 -11.99 0.84 9.43
CA ALA A 30 -10.68 1.41 9.72
C ALA A 30 -9.83 1.44 8.43
N HIS A 31 -8.77 2.28 8.40
CA HIS A 31 -7.84 2.30 7.26
C HIS A 31 -7.55 0.85 6.84
N PRO A 32 -7.69 0.45 5.56
CA PRO A 32 -7.90 -0.96 5.20
C PRO A 32 -6.79 -1.91 5.69
N LEU A 33 -5.60 -1.37 5.95
CA LEU A 33 -4.43 -2.09 6.44
C LEU A 33 -4.08 -1.83 7.93
N GLY A 34 -4.89 -1.03 8.62
CA GLY A 34 -4.73 -0.62 10.02
C GLY A 34 -4.36 0.86 10.19
N ASN A 35 -4.68 1.42 11.38
CA ASN A 35 -4.56 2.86 11.65
C ASN A 35 -3.12 3.41 11.78
N PHE A 36 -2.12 2.52 11.75
CA PHE A 36 -0.70 2.86 11.91
C PHE A 36 0.10 2.72 10.61
N THR A 37 -0.52 2.29 9.52
CA THR A 37 0.22 1.97 8.30
C THR A 37 0.72 3.20 7.56
N VAL A 38 1.88 3.04 6.93
CA VAL A 38 2.41 3.98 5.95
C VAL A 38 2.66 3.22 4.66
N ASN A 39 1.94 3.61 3.62
CA ASN A 39 1.86 2.89 2.37
C ASN A 39 2.55 3.71 1.28
N TYR A 40 3.24 3.03 0.37
CA TYR A 40 4.01 3.63 -0.71
C TYR A 40 3.62 3.01 -2.04
N ALA A 41 3.36 3.86 -3.02
CA ALA A 41 3.25 3.46 -4.42
C ALA A 41 4.27 4.27 -5.22
N THR A 42 5.11 3.58 -6.00
CA THR A 42 6.07 4.21 -6.93
C THR A 42 5.71 3.78 -8.35
N SER A 43 5.15 4.71 -9.12
CA SER A 43 4.79 4.48 -10.52
C SER A 43 5.88 5.01 -11.45
N LEU A 44 6.49 4.11 -12.23
CA LEU A 44 7.56 4.43 -13.16
C LEU A 44 7.02 4.55 -14.59
N THR A 45 7.35 5.65 -15.25
CA THR A 45 7.13 5.84 -16.70
C THR A 45 8.47 5.98 -17.38
N LEU A 46 8.84 5.00 -18.21
CA LEU A 46 10.10 4.98 -18.93
C LEU A 46 9.89 5.60 -20.32
N ARG A 47 10.66 6.63 -20.62
CA ARG A 47 10.70 7.35 -21.90
C ARG A 47 12.09 7.23 -22.54
N PRO A 48 12.25 7.51 -23.85
CA PRO A 48 13.55 7.44 -24.50
C PRO A 48 14.64 8.33 -23.87
N ASP A 49 14.26 9.47 -23.29
CA ASP A 49 15.14 10.51 -22.75
C ASP A 49 15.08 10.67 -21.21
N ALA A 50 14.19 9.95 -20.54
CA ALA A 50 13.97 10.08 -19.11
C ALA A 50 13.26 8.87 -18.49
N ILE A 51 13.35 8.76 -17.17
CA ILE A 51 12.45 7.96 -16.35
C ILE A 51 11.75 8.92 -15.40
N ASP A 52 10.43 8.90 -15.41
CA ASP A 52 9.60 9.63 -14.45
C ASP A 52 9.12 8.69 -13.36
N ALA A 53 9.08 9.18 -12.13
CA ALA A 53 8.52 8.50 -10.98
C ALA A 53 7.44 9.37 -10.33
N GLU A 54 6.23 8.82 -10.17
CA GLU A 54 5.23 9.37 -9.27
C GLU A 54 5.23 8.52 -7.99
N ILE A 55 5.58 9.14 -6.87
CA ILE A 55 5.58 8.50 -5.56
C ILE A 55 4.39 9.02 -4.77
N VAL A 56 3.54 8.10 -4.31
CA VAL A 56 2.45 8.39 -3.37
C VAL A 56 2.79 7.77 -2.04
N VAL A 57 2.74 8.56 -0.97
CA VAL A 57 2.78 8.08 0.41
C VAL A 57 1.44 8.33 1.06
N ASP A 58 0.74 7.26 1.39
CA ASP A 58 -0.56 7.28 2.04
C ASP A 58 -0.40 6.85 3.51
N ARG A 59 -0.73 7.77 4.43
CA ARG A 59 -0.60 7.55 5.87
C ARG A 59 -1.98 7.42 6.48
N ALA A 60 -2.16 6.34 7.24
CA ALA A 60 -3.34 6.14 8.05
C ALA A 60 -3.43 7.19 9.18
N GLU A 61 -4.53 7.18 9.92
CA GLU A 61 -4.90 8.21 10.89
C GLU A 61 -3.82 8.49 11.95
N ILE A 62 -3.32 7.46 12.64
CA ILE A 62 -2.33 7.64 13.70
C ILE A 62 -0.98 8.01 13.11
N ALA A 63 -0.59 7.40 11.99
CA ALA A 63 0.63 7.78 11.27
C ALA A 63 0.59 9.24 10.83
N THR A 64 -0.57 9.75 10.38
CA THR A 64 -0.76 11.15 10.02
C THR A 64 -0.69 12.07 11.24
N ALA A 65 -1.30 11.68 12.36
CA ALA A 65 -1.21 12.43 13.61
C ALA A 65 0.24 12.54 14.12
N GLN A 66 1.05 11.50 13.92
CA GLN A 66 2.48 11.51 14.29
C GLN A 66 3.33 12.47 13.45
N GLU A 67 2.98 12.72 12.18
CA GLU A 67 3.69 13.69 11.35
C GLU A 67 3.29 15.14 11.68
N ARG A 68 2.15 15.37 12.32
CA ARG A 68 1.60 16.74 12.52
C ARG A 68 2.58 17.72 13.16
N PRO A 69 3.35 17.39 14.21
CA PRO A 69 4.34 18.30 14.79
C PRO A 69 5.49 18.67 13.84
N LEU A 70 5.72 17.90 12.78
CA LEU A 70 6.71 18.20 11.74
C LEU A 70 6.14 19.10 10.64
N ILE A 71 4.81 19.09 10.47
CA ILE A 71 4.09 19.91 9.49
C ILE A 71 3.79 21.29 10.10
N ASP A 72 3.21 21.31 11.29
CA ASP A 72 2.95 22.50 12.12
C ASP A 72 4.28 23.06 12.64
N HIS A 73 4.92 23.88 11.83
CA HIS A 73 6.31 24.29 12.04
C HIS A 73 6.42 25.38 13.10
N ASP A 74 5.43 26.26 13.19
CA ASP A 74 5.37 27.33 14.18
C ASP A 74 4.66 26.91 15.48
N HIS A 75 4.06 25.70 15.50
CA HIS A 75 3.42 25.08 16.66
C HIS A 75 2.19 25.86 17.16
N ASP A 76 1.47 26.54 16.27
CA ASP A 76 0.25 27.27 16.60
C ASP A 76 -1.02 26.38 16.63
N GLY A 77 -0.88 25.11 16.24
CA GLY A 77 -1.93 24.11 16.23
C GLY A 77 -2.76 24.09 14.94
N SER A 78 -2.54 25.00 14.01
CA SER A 78 -3.16 25.06 12.69
C SER A 78 -2.20 24.54 11.62
N LEU A 79 -2.73 24.08 10.48
CA LEU A 79 -1.90 23.66 9.35
C LEU A 79 -2.20 24.56 8.16
N THR A 80 -1.30 25.51 7.90
CA THR A 80 -1.42 26.42 6.76
C THR A 80 -1.02 25.74 5.45
N ALA A 81 -1.37 26.34 4.31
CA ALA A 81 -0.95 25.83 3.01
C ALA A 81 0.58 25.92 2.83
N ALA A 82 1.21 27.00 3.33
CA ALA A 82 2.65 27.20 3.23
C ALA A 82 3.44 26.13 3.99
N GLU A 83 2.99 25.76 5.19
CA GLU A 83 3.58 24.68 5.98
C GLU A 83 3.44 23.32 5.29
N GLN A 84 2.25 23.04 4.74
CA GLN A 84 2.00 21.81 3.98
C GLN A 84 2.91 21.73 2.75
N ASP A 85 3.11 22.82 2.02
CA ASP A 85 3.99 22.89 0.86
C ASP A 85 5.47 22.69 1.26
N LEU A 86 5.92 23.33 2.35
CA LEU A 86 7.27 23.17 2.88
C LEU A 86 7.53 21.72 3.35
N TYR A 87 6.56 21.11 4.01
CA TYR A 87 6.65 19.70 4.42
C TYR A 87 6.66 18.78 3.21
N ALA A 88 5.77 19.01 2.23
CA ALA A 88 5.70 18.22 1.01
C ALA A 88 7.01 18.27 0.22
N GLY A 89 7.59 19.46 0.04
CA GLY A 89 8.86 19.64 -0.66
C GLY A 89 10.03 18.93 0.04
N ARG A 90 10.11 19.01 1.37
CA ARG A 90 11.10 18.28 2.18
C ARG A 90 10.92 16.77 2.06
N GLY A 91 9.68 16.28 2.18
CA GLY A 91 9.35 14.87 2.04
C GLY A 91 9.72 14.31 0.67
N CYS A 92 9.38 15.02 -0.41
CA CYS A 92 9.71 14.59 -1.76
C CYS A 92 11.22 14.62 -2.04
N THR A 93 11.95 15.58 -1.46
CA THR A 93 13.41 15.61 -1.55
C THR A 93 14.04 14.40 -0.84
N ALA A 94 13.54 14.05 0.35
CA ALA A 94 13.99 12.86 1.07
C ALA A 94 13.71 11.56 0.28
N LEU A 95 12.50 11.42 -0.27
CA LEU A 95 12.12 10.26 -1.08
C LEU A 95 12.96 10.14 -2.36
N ALA A 96 13.29 11.26 -3.02
CA ALA A 96 14.18 11.27 -4.18
C ALA A 96 15.59 10.75 -3.84
N GLY A 97 16.08 11.02 -2.62
CA GLY A 97 17.36 10.48 -2.13
C GLY A 97 17.30 9.00 -1.74
N GLN A 98 16.09 8.46 -1.51
CA GLN A 98 15.85 7.06 -1.13
C GLN A 98 15.44 6.18 -2.32
N LEU A 99 15.12 6.77 -3.47
CA LEU A 99 14.84 6.06 -4.71
C LEU A 99 16.14 5.95 -5.53
N THR A 100 16.66 4.74 -5.68
CA THR A 100 17.84 4.48 -6.52
C THR A 100 17.42 3.91 -7.87
N ALA A 101 18.10 4.32 -8.93
CA ALA A 101 17.88 3.80 -10.26
C ALA A 101 19.17 3.76 -11.06
N ASP A 102 19.40 2.67 -11.78
CA ASP A 102 20.53 2.47 -12.67
C ASP A 102 20.03 2.07 -14.07
N ALA A 103 20.60 2.68 -15.11
CA ALA A 103 20.45 2.25 -16.49
C ALA A 103 21.79 1.65 -16.98
N GLY A 104 21.85 0.32 -17.10
CA GLY A 104 23.10 -0.40 -17.33
C GLY A 104 24.08 -0.21 -16.17
N LYS A 105 25.13 0.60 -16.40
CA LYS A 105 26.14 0.95 -15.37
C LYS A 105 26.05 2.41 -14.92
N VAL A 106 25.07 3.16 -15.41
CA VAL A 106 24.91 4.58 -15.12
C VAL A 106 23.88 4.76 -14.03
N SER A 107 24.31 5.31 -12.89
CA SER A 107 23.40 5.69 -11.82
C SER A 107 22.67 6.98 -12.18
N LEU A 108 21.35 6.94 -12.07
CA LEU A 108 20.47 8.04 -12.44
C LEU A 108 20.24 8.97 -11.24
N ARG A 109 20.10 10.26 -11.51
CA ARG A 109 19.79 11.26 -10.49
C ARG A 109 18.38 11.79 -10.66
N TRP A 110 17.56 11.60 -9.64
CA TRP A 110 16.22 12.15 -9.57
C TRP A 110 16.25 13.65 -9.29
N LYS A 111 15.42 14.39 -10.02
CA LYS A 111 15.12 15.79 -9.76
C LYS A 111 13.65 15.91 -9.41
N GLY A 112 13.33 16.66 -8.36
CA GLY A 112 11.95 16.95 -7.99
C GLY A 112 11.33 17.96 -8.95
N ALA A 113 10.11 17.69 -9.39
CA ALA A 113 9.31 18.58 -10.22
C ALA A 113 8.13 19.17 -9.45
N GLU A 114 7.40 18.32 -8.72
CA GLU A 114 6.20 18.72 -7.99
C GLU A 114 6.07 17.94 -6.67
N SER A 115 5.52 18.60 -5.66
CA SER A 115 5.20 18.02 -4.36
C SER A 115 3.84 18.51 -3.90
N ARG A 116 3.00 17.63 -3.35
CA ARG A 116 1.70 18.00 -2.79
C ARG A 116 1.36 17.14 -1.59
N LEU A 117 0.95 17.78 -0.50
CA LEU A 117 0.33 17.11 0.64
C LEU A 117 -1.17 17.40 0.64
N THR A 118 -1.99 16.37 0.77
CA THR A 118 -3.42 16.50 1.02
C THR A 118 -3.83 15.68 2.24
N PHE A 119 -4.95 16.04 2.81
CA PHE A 119 -5.54 15.32 3.94
C PHE A 119 -6.97 14.93 3.61
N HIS A 120 -7.38 13.77 4.13
CA HIS A 120 -8.74 13.28 4.01
C HIS A 120 -9.28 12.97 5.40
N THR A 121 -10.61 12.94 5.53
CA THR A 121 -11.25 12.49 6.76
C THR A 121 -10.97 11.01 6.94
N GLY A 122 -10.49 10.63 8.12
CA GLY A 122 -10.35 9.25 8.56
C GLY A 122 -11.59 8.77 9.31
N GLU A 123 -11.59 7.49 9.63
CA GLU A 123 -12.79 6.75 10.06
C GLU A 123 -12.96 6.79 11.58
N ALA A 124 -11.87 6.96 12.34
CA ALA A 124 -11.89 7.17 13.78
C ALA A 124 -11.93 8.67 14.15
N GLY A 125 -12.25 9.55 13.20
CA GLY A 125 -12.37 11.01 13.41
C GLY A 125 -11.05 11.77 13.37
N LEU A 126 -9.93 11.11 13.05
CA LEU A 126 -8.67 11.78 12.74
C LEU A 126 -8.56 12.00 11.23
N ARG A 127 -7.48 12.64 10.77
CA ARG A 127 -7.20 12.82 9.33
C ARG A 127 -6.22 11.76 8.86
N THR A 128 -6.39 11.27 7.64
CA THR A 128 -5.33 10.61 6.88
C THR A 128 -4.60 11.63 6.02
N SER A 129 -3.41 11.31 5.53
CA SER A 129 -2.65 12.18 4.65
C SER A 129 -2.07 11.45 3.45
N ARG A 130 -2.05 12.15 2.31
CA ARG A 130 -1.48 11.70 1.04
C ARG A 130 -0.43 12.69 0.59
N LEU A 131 0.83 12.25 0.53
CA LEU A 131 1.92 12.98 -0.10
C LEU A 131 2.12 12.44 -1.51
N THR A 132 2.10 13.31 -2.51
CA THR A 132 2.42 12.98 -3.90
C THR A 132 3.68 13.73 -4.33
N CYS A 133 4.62 13.00 -4.90
CA CYS A 133 5.89 13.51 -5.42
C CYS A 133 6.03 13.13 -6.89
N ARG A 134 6.38 14.09 -7.75
CA ARG A 134 6.75 13.82 -9.13
C ARG A 134 8.22 14.11 -9.32
N LEU A 135 8.95 13.07 -9.74
CA LEU A 135 10.38 13.10 -9.93
C LEU A 135 10.70 12.71 -11.38
N THR A 136 11.77 13.27 -11.92
CA THR A 136 12.31 12.89 -13.23
C THR A 136 13.80 12.67 -13.13
N ALA A 137 14.27 11.58 -13.73
CA ALA A 137 15.68 11.30 -13.95
C ALA A 137 15.96 11.27 -15.45
N GLN A 138 16.99 12.00 -15.90
CA GLN A 138 17.42 11.92 -17.29
C GLN A 138 18.05 10.56 -17.57
N ALA A 139 17.69 9.93 -18.69
CA ALA A 139 18.19 8.63 -19.11
C ALA A 139 18.29 8.57 -20.64
N HIS A 140 19.19 7.77 -21.20
CA HIS A 140 19.29 7.59 -22.65
C HIS A 140 18.91 6.15 -23.01
N LEU A 141 17.60 5.92 -23.19
CA LEU A 141 17.00 4.61 -23.45
C LEU A 141 16.72 4.41 -24.96
N THR A 142 17.59 4.95 -25.82
CA THR A 142 17.50 4.87 -27.29
C THR A 142 18.14 3.61 -27.88
N SER A 143 18.60 2.69 -27.03
CA SER A 143 19.06 1.34 -27.36
C SER A 143 18.60 0.36 -26.27
N PRO A 144 18.63 -0.96 -26.54
CA PRO A 144 18.24 -1.95 -25.54
C PRO A 144 18.99 -1.76 -24.22
N SER A 145 18.25 -1.62 -23.12
CA SER A 145 18.81 -1.22 -21.83
C SER A 145 18.23 -2.07 -20.69
N SER A 146 19.08 -2.37 -19.71
CA SER A 146 18.65 -2.93 -18.42
C SER A 146 18.48 -1.79 -17.42
N ILE A 147 17.35 -1.77 -16.73
CA ILE A 147 17.06 -0.79 -15.68
C ILE A 147 16.82 -1.54 -14.37
N ARG A 148 17.48 -1.09 -13.30
CA ARG A 148 17.21 -1.53 -11.94
C ARG A 148 16.76 -0.34 -11.11
N VAL A 149 15.69 -0.51 -10.35
CA VAL A 149 15.18 0.50 -9.41
C VAL A 149 15.06 -0.15 -8.04
N ALA A 150 15.44 0.56 -6.97
CA ALA A 150 15.19 0.13 -5.60
C ALA A 150 14.68 1.29 -4.74
N THR A 151 13.76 0.97 -3.83
CA THR A 151 13.21 1.91 -2.85
C THR A 151 13.82 1.62 -1.48
N HIS A 152 14.38 2.65 -0.85
CA HIS A 152 14.90 2.62 0.52
C HIS A 152 14.05 3.52 1.43
N TYR A 153 12.75 3.51 1.19
CA TYR A 153 11.78 4.20 2.03
C TYR A 153 11.74 3.56 3.42
N ASP A 154 10.79 4.00 4.25
CA ASP A 154 10.62 3.46 5.59
C ASP A 154 10.54 1.92 5.58
N ALA A 155 11.48 1.30 6.29
CA ALA A 155 11.61 -0.14 6.45
C ALA A 155 11.14 -0.63 7.83
N GLN A 156 10.73 0.28 8.70
CA GLN A 156 10.31 -0.02 10.08
C GLN A 156 8.79 -0.07 10.20
N ARG A 157 8.08 0.79 9.47
CA ARG A 157 6.61 0.84 9.52
C ARG A 157 6.01 -0.21 8.59
N ILE A 158 5.00 -0.90 9.10
CA ILE A 158 4.21 -1.87 8.34
C ILE A 158 3.35 -1.11 7.33
N GLY A 159 3.29 -1.61 6.10
CA GLY A 159 2.44 -1.03 5.07
C GLY A 159 2.58 -1.73 3.72
N TRP A 160 1.83 -1.21 2.76
CA TRP A 160 1.84 -1.61 1.36
C TRP A 160 2.97 -0.91 0.63
N HIS A 161 3.73 -1.64 -0.18
CA HIS A 161 4.76 -1.12 -1.07
C HIS A 161 4.54 -1.70 -2.46
N GLU A 162 4.11 -0.82 -3.37
CA GLU A 162 3.86 -1.15 -4.76
C GLU A 162 4.83 -0.40 -5.65
N ILE A 163 5.37 -1.11 -6.64
CA ILE A 163 6.08 -0.50 -7.74
C ILE A 163 5.35 -0.92 -9.02
N THR A 164 5.10 0.04 -9.90
CA THR A 164 4.58 -0.22 -11.24
C THR A 164 5.52 0.36 -12.29
N ALA A 165 5.54 -0.23 -13.48
CA ALA A 165 6.38 0.28 -14.56
C ALA A 165 5.69 0.14 -15.93
N ARG A 166 5.69 1.23 -16.70
CA ARG A 166 5.23 1.25 -18.08
C ARG A 166 6.20 2.01 -18.98
N GLY A 167 6.14 1.71 -20.27
CA GLY A 167 6.93 2.36 -21.30
C GLY A 167 6.07 3.35 -22.08
N GLU A 168 6.67 4.47 -22.48
CA GLU A 168 6.05 5.47 -23.36
C GLU A 168 7.06 5.85 -24.44
N GLY A 169 6.78 5.53 -25.70
CA GLY A 169 7.75 5.64 -26.80
C GLY A 169 8.84 4.56 -26.81
N LEU A 170 8.76 3.58 -25.89
CA LEU A 170 9.60 2.39 -25.83
C LEU A 170 8.79 1.18 -25.36
N THR A 171 9.35 -0.02 -25.53
CA THR A 171 8.75 -1.29 -25.11
C THR A 171 9.52 -1.85 -23.93
N LEU A 172 8.82 -2.27 -22.87
CA LEU A 172 9.42 -3.10 -21.84
C LEU A 172 9.36 -4.55 -22.34
N THR A 173 10.50 -5.16 -22.61
CA THR A 173 10.57 -6.57 -23.01
C THR A 173 10.57 -7.52 -21.81
N HIS A 174 10.95 -7.00 -20.64
CA HIS A 174 10.90 -7.69 -19.36
C HIS A 174 10.52 -6.72 -18.24
N SER A 175 9.74 -7.19 -17.26
CA SER A 175 9.44 -6.46 -16.02
C SER A 175 9.14 -7.44 -14.89
N THR A 176 9.74 -7.20 -13.71
CA THR A 176 9.39 -7.91 -12.47
C THR A 176 8.21 -7.29 -11.73
N VAL A 177 7.69 -6.15 -12.22
CA VAL A 177 6.58 -5.39 -11.62
C VAL A 177 5.44 -5.19 -12.62
N PRO A 178 4.18 -5.06 -12.17
CA PRO A 178 3.05 -4.88 -13.07
C PRO A 178 3.05 -3.49 -13.73
N ALA A 179 2.39 -3.38 -14.88
CA ALA A 179 2.21 -2.10 -15.57
C ALA A 179 1.10 -1.23 -14.96
N ALA A 180 0.10 -1.87 -14.34
CA ALA A 180 -1.03 -1.21 -13.70
C ALA A 180 -0.96 -1.40 -12.18
N SER A 181 -1.38 -0.38 -11.45
CA SER A 181 -1.51 -0.46 -10.00
C SER A 181 -2.75 -1.29 -9.64
N THR A 182 -2.56 -2.21 -8.71
CA THR A 182 -3.65 -3.00 -8.11
C THR A 182 -4.47 -2.18 -7.13
N THR A 183 -3.91 -1.08 -6.63
CA THR A 183 -4.51 -0.22 -5.61
C THR A 183 -5.02 1.12 -6.14
N ASP A 184 -4.93 1.33 -7.46
CA ASP A 184 -5.09 2.66 -8.07
C ASP A 184 -4.26 3.72 -7.33
N GLN A 185 -2.97 3.44 -7.12
CA GLN A 185 -2.03 4.29 -6.38
C GLN A 185 -2.52 4.60 -4.96
N LEU A 186 -2.84 3.54 -4.21
CA LEU A 186 -3.30 3.59 -2.82
C LEU A 186 -4.64 4.32 -2.64
N ARG A 187 -5.50 4.33 -3.67
CA ARG A 187 -6.87 4.86 -3.57
C ARG A 187 -7.87 3.78 -3.19
N HIS A 188 -7.57 2.54 -3.55
CA HIS A 188 -8.43 1.39 -3.29
C HIS A 188 -7.56 0.23 -2.81
N TYR A 189 -7.82 -0.30 -1.62
CA TYR A 189 -7.06 -1.44 -1.10
C TYR A 189 -7.83 -2.75 -1.33
N PRO A 190 -7.13 -3.88 -1.52
CA PRO A 190 -7.78 -5.18 -1.57
C PRO A 190 -8.63 -5.41 -0.32
N GLN A 191 -9.81 -6.01 -0.50
CA GLN A 191 -10.76 -6.24 0.59
C GLN A 191 -10.49 -7.54 1.35
N ASP A 192 -9.54 -8.36 0.90
CA ASP A 192 -9.18 -9.62 1.56
C ASP A 192 -8.31 -9.34 2.80
N PRO A 193 -8.82 -9.54 4.04
CA PRO A 193 -8.10 -9.24 5.26
C PRO A 193 -6.94 -10.22 5.55
N LEU A 194 -6.83 -11.31 4.79
CA LEU A 194 -5.75 -12.30 4.92
C LEU A 194 -4.62 -12.10 3.91
N ALA A 195 -4.82 -11.22 2.92
CA ALA A 195 -3.77 -10.89 1.96
C ALA A 195 -2.70 -10.05 2.67
N ALA A 196 -1.47 -10.57 2.74
CA ALA A 196 -0.34 -9.79 3.21
C ALA A 196 -0.18 -8.54 2.32
N PRO A 197 0.12 -7.35 2.89
CA PRO A 197 0.43 -6.18 2.09
C PRO A 197 1.53 -6.49 1.08
N LEU A 198 1.36 -6.03 -0.16
CA LEU A 198 2.41 -6.15 -1.16
C LEU A 198 3.69 -5.47 -0.66
N ASP A 199 4.84 -6.10 -0.85
CA ASP A 199 6.12 -5.58 -0.37
C ASP A 199 7.18 -5.53 -1.48
N GLN A 200 6.90 -4.78 -2.54
CA GLN A 200 7.83 -4.58 -3.65
C GLN A 200 8.82 -3.47 -3.32
N ARG A 201 10.10 -3.84 -3.22
CA ARG A 201 11.21 -2.90 -2.97
C ARG A 201 12.10 -2.67 -4.17
N THR A 202 12.00 -3.52 -5.17
CA THR A 202 12.88 -3.51 -6.34
C THR A 202 12.09 -3.77 -7.62
N ALA A 203 12.53 -3.15 -8.71
CA ALA A 203 12.07 -3.47 -10.06
C ALA A 203 13.28 -3.71 -10.97
N GLU A 204 13.24 -4.81 -11.73
CA GLU A 204 14.17 -5.08 -12.82
C GLU A 204 13.40 -5.07 -14.14
N LEU A 205 13.86 -4.22 -15.07
CA LEU A 205 13.18 -3.93 -16.32
C LEU A 205 14.17 -4.03 -17.47
N HIS A 206 13.76 -4.57 -18.61
CA HIS A 206 14.51 -4.45 -19.86
C HIS A 206 13.69 -3.67 -20.88
N THR A 207 14.32 -2.72 -21.57
CA THR A 207 13.66 -1.89 -22.57
C THR A 207 14.26 -2.09 -23.95
N THR A 208 13.47 -1.84 -24.99
CA THR A 208 13.92 -1.66 -26.36
C THR A 208 13.20 -0.44 -26.98
N PRO A 209 13.86 0.37 -27.81
CA PRO A 209 13.23 1.50 -28.48
C PRO A 209 12.03 1.08 -29.35
N GLY A 210 11.06 1.98 -29.51
CA GLY A 210 9.89 1.78 -30.35
C GLY A 210 8.72 1.08 -29.62
N GLN A 211 7.59 0.98 -30.32
CA GLN A 211 6.40 0.31 -29.80
C GLN A 211 6.36 -1.17 -30.20
N GLY A 212 6.01 -2.02 -29.25
CA GLY A 212 6.02 -3.47 -29.37
C GLY A 212 5.11 -4.10 -28.31
N PRO A 213 4.88 -5.42 -28.38
CA PRO A 213 4.01 -6.11 -27.44
C PRO A 213 4.51 -5.95 -25.99
N ALA A 214 3.56 -5.77 -25.06
CA ALA A 214 3.84 -5.51 -23.64
C ALA A 214 4.69 -6.63 -22.99
N ALA A 215 5.47 -6.24 -21.96
CA ALA A 215 6.37 -7.12 -21.23
C ALA A 215 5.68 -8.39 -20.72
N ARG A 216 6.38 -9.52 -20.75
CA ARG A 216 6.00 -10.68 -19.92
C ARG A 216 6.37 -10.38 -18.47
N ILE A 217 5.37 -10.42 -17.59
CA ILE A 217 5.57 -10.33 -16.13
C ILE A 217 6.15 -11.67 -15.66
N VAL A 218 7.30 -11.63 -15.00
CA VAL A 218 7.82 -12.80 -14.26
C VAL A 218 7.57 -12.53 -12.78
N PRO A 219 6.63 -13.23 -12.13
CA PRO A 219 6.40 -13.06 -10.70
C PRO A 219 7.70 -13.37 -9.96
N PRO A 220 8.09 -12.59 -8.93
CA PRO A 220 9.11 -13.06 -8.01
C PRO A 220 8.64 -14.39 -7.44
N GLY A 221 9.55 -15.38 -7.38
CA GLY A 221 9.24 -16.67 -6.76
C GLY A 221 8.67 -16.41 -5.37
N LEU A 222 7.41 -16.82 -5.15
CA LEU A 222 6.68 -16.60 -3.90
C LEU A 222 7.57 -17.00 -2.71
N PRO A 223 7.79 -16.11 -1.72
CA PRO A 223 8.34 -16.51 -0.44
C PRO A 223 7.39 -17.55 0.17
N GLY A 224 7.83 -18.80 0.22
CA GLY A 224 6.98 -19.92 0.66
C GLY A 224 6.65 -20.96 -0.42
N ALA A 225 7.14 -20.86 -1.65
CA ALA A 225 7.04 -21.94 -2.65
C ALA A 225 8.31 -22.82 -2.72
N GLY A 226 9.02 -22.98 -1.59
CA GLY A 226 10.17 -23.88 -1.49
C GLY A 226 9.76 -25.33 -1.18
N PRO A 227 10.64 -26.32 -1.45
CA PRO A 227 10.38 -27.72 -1.11
C PRO A 227 10.09 -27.94 0.39
N VAL A 228 10.60 -27.06 1.25
CA VAL A 228 10.37 -27.09 2.71
C VAL A 228 8.92 -26.75 3.08
N THR A 229 8.30 -25.77 2.44
CA THR A 229 6.88 -25.42 2.67
C THR A 229 5.94 -26.47 2.09
N ALA A 230 6.29 -27.08 0.94
CA ALA A 230 5.55 -28.23 0.42
C ALA A 230 5.60 -29.43 1.39
N MET A 231 6.73 -29.62 2.08
CA MET A 231 6.88 -30.64 3.11
C MET A 231 6.05 -30.31 4.36
N LEU A 232 6.05 -29.05 4.82
CA LEU A 232 5.24 -28.61 5.96
C LEU A 232 3.72 -28.73 5.68
N ASN A 233 3.26 -28.38 4.49
CA ASN A 233 1.85 -28.54 4.11
C ASN A 233 1.41 -30.01 4.08
N ARG A 234 2.31 -30.94 3.73
CA ARG A 234 2.03 -32.38 3.83
C ARG A 234 1.90 -32.84 5.29
N VAL A 235 2.71 -32.30 6.19
CA VAL A 235 2.62 -32.60 7.62
C VAL A 235 1.30 -32.06 8.21
N SER A 236 0.92 -30.82 7.87
CA SER A 236 -0.35 -30.24 8.31
C SER A 236 -1.56 -31.03 7.77
N ALA A 237 -1.56 -31.43 6.50
CA ALA A 237 -2.64 -32.23 5.93
C ALA A 237 -2.77 -33.63 6.57
N VAL A 238 -1.67 -34.22 7.03
CA VAL A 238 -1.68 -35.49 7.79
C VAL A 238 -2.26 -35.27 9.19
N PHE A 239 -1.93 -34.15 9.84
CA PHE A 239 -2.47 -33.79 11.14
C PHE A 239 -3.98 -33.49 11.08
N ASP A 240 -4.44 -32.72 10.09
CA ASP A 240 -5.86 -32.43 9.85
C ASP A 240 -6.66 -33.70 9.56
N LYS A 241 -6.05 -34.68 8.87
CA LYS A 241 -6.67 -35.99 8.63
C LYS A 241 -6.77 -36.83 9.90
N LEU A 242 -5.86 -36.66 10.86
CA LEU A 242 -5.90 -37.32 12.16
C LEU A 242 -6.92 -36.67 13.10
N VAL A 243 -7.03 -35.34 13.11
CA VAL A 243 -7.96 -34.58 13.95
C VAL A 243 -9.39 -34.60 13.40
N GLY A 244 -9.57 -34.56 12.08
CA GLY A 244 -10.89 -34.60 11.41
C GLY A 244 -11.58 -35.97 11.40
N SER A 245 -11.03 -36.98 12.09
CA SER A 245 -11.61 -38.33 12.15
C SER A 245 -12.50 -38.59 13.38
N ARG A 246 -12.88 -37.54 14.12
CA ARG A 246 -13.84 -37.66 15.23
C ARG A 246 -14.88 -36.55 15.23
N GLU A 247 -15.85 -36.66 14.34
CA GLU A 247 -17.21 -36.23 14.62
C GLU A 247 -18.16 -37.42 14.44
N LEU A 248 -18.69 -37.92 15.56
CA LEU A 248 -19.91 -38.70 15.60
C LEU A 248 -20.89 -37.93 16.50
N THR A 249 -21.78 -37.19 15.88
CA THR A 249 -23.04 -36.74 16.47
C THR A 249 -23.94 -37.95 16.72
N VAL A 250 -24.64 -37.97 17.86
CA VAL A 250 -25.77 -38.85 18.12
C VAL A 250 -27.03 -37.97 18.11
N PRO A 251 -28.14 -38.38 17.46
CA PRO A 251 -29.32 -37.53 17.31
C PRO A 251 -30.20 -37.54 18.57
N VAL A 252 -30.92 -36.43 18.79
CA VAL A 252 -32.18 -36.38 19.55
C VAL A 252 -33.19 -35.59 18.75
#